data_AF-F8EXP9-F1
#
_entry.id   AF-F8EXP9-F1
#
_cell.length_a   1.000
_cell.length_b   1.000
_cell.length_c   1.000
_cell.angle_alpha   90.00
_cell.angle_beta   90.00
_cell.angle_gamma   90.00
#
_symmetry.space_group_name_H-M   'P 1'
#
loop_
_entity.id
_entity.type
_entity.pdbx_description
1 polymer ?
#
loop_
_entity_poly.entity_id
_entity_poly.type
_entity_poly.pdbx_seq_one_letter_code
_entity_poly.pdbx_strand_id
1 'polypeptide(L)'
;MSNQERKTVLDLPLKIVLSEEGTTVFIKQNKKLTKFKLADNVEEYGLLLDKFVPSAIQRLLLIDYISKIEISRAEFVSRRQEVMDLSKLILYSLLYRQFSNLLFTKILASEVIKKWNRMNPASIIDEKTKFNETFLQNYLKEQEKQVYELKEEILAPIRSAITKNSNLLPEEKNVQLFLSEKLLNNLRSIIWFILLKFRGVENFENLIKEIRIIMAEYIEKSRIAEYVALMVIELAVNAENTNLRREAASLYRGTVDANAVLFDQNIRMRVIEELTKKNDLVYVSWKIGGTSSSIGTQGKLQITLYNKEDEYQVVKDSIDSKKSADLKKKSLFDFYKEIPEGSADTELGLYYLSYLSEACEKVGVKFESLVSQIKSSDTTIITLSFYL
;
A
#
# COMPACT_ATOMS: atom_id res chain seq x y z
N MET A 1 -1.97 22.54 6.13
CA MET A 1 -0.84 22.11 5.27
C MET A 1 -0.97 22.84 3.94
N SER A 2 0.16 23.31 3.39
CA SER A 2 0.20 24.02 2.11
C SER A 2 -0.41 23.17 1.00
N ASN A 3 -1.22 23.82 0.17
CA ASN A 3 -1.91 23.25 -0.98
C ASN A 3 -0.87 22.95 -2.08
N GLN A 4 -0.02 21.94 -1.89
CA GLN A 4 0.83 21.42 -2.96
C GLN A 4 -0.10 20.75 -3.98
N GLU A 5 -0.18 21.31 -5.18
CA GLU A 5 -0.88 20.71 -6.30
C GLU A 5 -0.43 19.24 -6.44
N ARG A 6 -1.36 18.30 -6.29
CA ARG A 6 -1.08 16.89 -6.49
C ARG A 6 -0.58 16.71 -7.92
N LYS A 7 0.70 16.36 -8.06
CA LYS A 7 1.31 16.07 -9.36
C LYS A 7 0.49 15.00 -10.07
N THR A 8 0.01 15.31 -11.28
CA THR A 8 -0.77 14.39 -12.11
C THR A 8 0.08 13.23 -12.65
N VAL A 9 1.39 13.44 -12.68
CA VAL A 9 2.41 12.46 -13.08
C VAL A 9 3.49 12.43 -12.01
N LEU A 10 3.83 11.24 -11.53
CA LEU A 10 4.94 11.03 -10.59
C LEU A 10 6.21 10.70 -11.37
N ASP A 11 7.27 11.43 -11.05
CA ASP A 11 8.60 11.29 -11.62
C ASP A 11 9.45 10.42 -10.68
N LEU A 12 9.12 9.13 -10.69
CA LEU A 12 9.73 8.09 -9.89
C LEU A 12 9.81 6.81 -10.75
N PRO A 13 11.02 6.38 -11.14
CA PRO A 13 11.17 5.19 -11.96
C PRO A 13 10.63 3.94 -11.26
N LEU A 14 9.79 3.18 -11.98
CA LEU A 14 9.15 1.96 -11.51
C LEU A 14 9.57 0.77 -12.38
N LYS A 15 9.89 -0.34 -11.72
CA LYS A 15 9.80 -1.68 -12.31
C LYS A 15 8.51 -2.33 -11.85
N ILE A 16 7.67 -2.76 -12.78
CA ILE A 16 6.39 -3.39 -12.48
C ILE A 16 6.43 -4.82 -13.00
N VAL A 17 6.28 -5.79 -12.11
CA VAL A 17 6.08 -7.19 -12.47
C VAL A 17 4.58 -7.46 -12.54
N LEU A 18 4.15 -8.09 -13.63
CA LEU A 18 2.75 -8.41 -13.86
C LEU A 18 2.37 -9.72 -13.15
N SER A 19 1.09 -9.88 -12.83
CA SER A 19 0.54 -11.19 -12.49
C SER A 19 0.43 -12.07 -13.75
N GLU A 20 0.08 -13.35 -13.58
CA GLU A 20 -0.18 -14.25 -14.70
C GLU A 20 -1.34 -13.74 -15.60
N GLU A 21 -2.42 -13.28 -14.97
CA GLU A 21 -3.57 -12.65 -15.63
C GLU A 21 -3.12 -11.39 -16.39
N GLY A 22 -2.39 -10.49 -15.72
CA GLY A 22 -1.88 -9.27 -16.32
C GLY A 22 -0.96 -9.53 -17.51
N THR A 23 -0.05 -10.51 -17.37
CA THR A 23 0.86 -10.95 -18.44
C THR A 23 0.08 -11.44 -19.65
N THR A 24 -0.91 -12.30 -19.44
CA THR A 24 -1.76 -12.86 -20.50
C THR A 24 -2.49 -11.75 -21.27
N VAL A 25 -3.03 -10.76 -20.55
CA VAL A 25 -3.77 -9.65 -21.17
C VAL A 25 -2.85 -8.73 -21.97
N PHE A 26 -1.68 -8.39 -21.44
CA PHE A 26 -0.72 -7.54 -22.14
C PHE A 26 -0.19 -8.23 -23.41
N ILE A 27 0.09 -9.54 -23.36
CA ILE A 27 0.50 -10.32 -24.52
C ILE A 27 -0.63 -10.35 -25.57
N LYS A 28 -1.88 -10.62 -25.17
CA LYS A 28 -3.05 -10.60 -26.08
C LYS A 28 -3.26 -9.24 -26.75
N GLN A 29 -2.89 -8.15 -26.09
CA GLN A 29 -2.94 -6.79 -26.63
C GLN A 29 -1.68 -6.39 -27.43
N ASN A 30 -0.79 -7.34 -27.73
CA ASN A 30 0.49 -7.12 -28.42
C ASN A 30 1.36 -6.04 -27.74
N LYS A 31 1.29 -5.93 -26.41
CA LYS A 31 2.16 -5.04 -25.63
C LYS A 31 3.46 -5.77 -25.29
N LYS A 32 4.59 -5.16 -25.66
CA LYS A 32 5.91 -5.70 -25.38
C LYS A 32 6.22 -5.63 -23.89
N LEU A 33 6.57 -6.77 -23.30
CA LEU A 33 7.10 -6.86 -21.94
C LEU A 33 8.61 -6.78 -21.99
N THR A 34 9.19 -6.08 -21.01
CA THR A 34 10.64 -5.92 -20.89
C THR A 34 11.17 -6.87 -19.83
N LYS A 35 12.29 -7.54 -20.14
CA LYS A 35 13.04 -8.34 -19.18
C LYS A 35 13.94 -7.42 -18.35
N PHE A 36 13.91 -7.54 -17.04
CA PHE A 36 14.79 -6.79 -16.14
C PHE A 36 15.14 -7.60 -14.89
N LYS A 37 16.21 -7.19 -14.22
CA LYS A 37 16.67 -7.79 -12.97
C LYS A 37 16.18 -6.99 -11.77
N LEU A 38 15.71 -7.68 -10.74
CA LEU A 38 15.31 -7.10 -9.45
C LEU A 38 16.48 -7.05 -8.46
N ALA A 39 16.25 -6.43 -7.30
CA ALA A 39 17.25 -6.30 -6.23
C ALA A 39 17.73 -7.65 -5.67
N ASP A 40 16.88 -8.67 -5.69
CA ASP A 40 17.18 -10.05 -5.28
C ASP A 40 17.91 -10.87 -6.37
N ASN A 41 18.35 -10.19 -7.45
CA ASN A 41 18.97 -10.77 -8.62
C ASN A 41 18.08 -11.70 -9.46
N VAL A 42 16.77 -11.78 -9.20
CA VAL A 42 15.83 -12.54 -10.01
C VAL A 42 15.50 -11.77 -11.29
N GLU A 43 15.48 -12.47 -12.42
CA GLU A 43 15.02 -11.92 -13.70
C GLU A 43 13.51 -12.05 -13.82
N GLU A 44 12.83 -10.95 -14.13
CA GLU A 44 11.39 -10.87 -14.27
C GLU A 44 11.01 -10.19 -15.58
N TYR A 45 9.75 -10.37 -15.99
CA TYR A 45 9.17 -9.70 -17.16
C TYR A 45 8.06 -8.74 -16.73
N GLY A 46 8.06 -7.54 -17.32
CA GLY A 46 7.00 -6.58 -17.02
C GLY A 46 7.21 -5.22 -17.68
N LEU A 47 6.88 -4.15 -16.94
CA LEU A 47 6.94 -2.77 -17.43
C LEU A 47 8.03 -1.99 -16.70
N LEU A 48 8.82 -1.22 -17.46
CA LEU A 48 9.73 -0.21 -16.95
C LEU A 48 9.15 1.16 -17.27
N LEU A 49 8.95 1.99 -16.26
CA LEU A 49 8.38 3.33 -16.40
C LEU A 49 9.30 4.34 -15.74
N ASP A 50 9.75 5.37 -16.46
CA ASP A 50 10.52 6.47 -15.85
C ASP A 50 9.61 7.39 -15.01
N LYS A 51 8.37 7.54 -15.47
CA LYS A 51 7.32 8.34 -14.87
C LYS A 51 5.97 7.66 -15.08
N PHE A 52 5.02 7.91 -14.19
CA PHE A 52 3.70 7.25 -14.28
C PHE A 52 2.56 8.13 -13.79
N VAL A 53 1.36 7.83 -14.28
CA VAL A 53 0.11 8.42 -13.80
C VAL A 53 -0.44 7.51 -12.68
N PRO A 54 -0.64 8.00 -11.45
CA PRO A 54 -1.10 7.19 -10.33
C PRO A 54 -2.40 6.41 -10.60
N SER A 55 -3.36 7.03 -11.29
CA SER A 55 -4.65 6.40 -11.61
C SER A 55 -4.50 5.19 -12.55
N ALA A 56 -3.49 5.18 -13.43
CA ALA A 56 -3.21 4.05 -14.30
C ALA A 56 -2.69 2.85 -13.50
N ILE A 57 -1.76 3.09 -12.57
CA ILE A 57 -1.22 2.05 -11.68
C ILE A 57 -2.31 1.51 -10.76
N GLN A 58 -3.11 2.38 -10.15
CA GLN A 58 -4.25 1.98 -9.33
C GLN A 58 -5.23 1.10 -10.09
N ARG A 59 -5.56 1.44 -11.35
CA ARG A 59 -6.45 0.61 -12.16
C ARG A 59 -5.90 -0.81 -12.33
N LEU A 60 -4.61 -0.94 -12.64
CA LEU A 60 -3.96 -2.25 -12.80
C LEU A 60 -3.91 -3.04 -11.48
N LEU A 61 -3.73 -2.36 -10.34
CA LEU A 61 -3.78 -2.98 -9.01
C LEU A 61 -5.18 -3.52 -8.67
N LEU A 62 -6.22 -2.72 -8.94
CA LEU A 62 -7.62 -3.06 -8.65
C LEU A 62 -8.09 -4.30 -9.42
N ILE A 63 -7.61 -4.49 -10.65
CA ILE A 63 -7.90 -5.66 -11.49
C ILE A 63 -6.88 -6.79 -11.37
N ASP A 64 -5.99 -6.72 -10.36
CA ASP A 64 -5.02 -7.78 -10.04
C ASP A 64 -3.99 -8.09 -11.15
N TYR A 65 -3.61 -7.10 -11.95
CA TYR A 65 -2.63 -7.27 -13.03
C TYR A 65 -1.18 -7.05 -12.59
N ILE A 66 -0.96 -6.50 -11.40
CA ILE A 66 0.37 -6.23 -10.85
C ILE A 66 0.62 -7.15 -9.66
N SER A 67 1.75 -7.86 -9.69
CA SER A 67 2.20 -8.76 -8.63
C SER A 67 3.35 -8.17 -7.79
N LYS A 68 4.16 -7.28 -8.39
CA LYS A 68 5.25 -6.60 -7.69
C LYS A 68 5.53 -5.22 -8.29
N ILE A 69 5.89 -4.26 -7.47
CA ILE A 69 6.45 -2.96 -7.88
C ILE A 69 7.79 -2.78 -7.16
N GLU A 70 8.84 -2.38 -7.86
CA GLU A 70 10.15 -2.07 -7.28
C GLU A 70 10.61 -0.67 -7.74
N ILE A 71 11.19 0.07 -6.81
CA ILE A 71 11.91 1.33 -7.08
C ILE A 71 13.33 1.23 -6.54
N SER A 72 14.25 1.97 -7.14
CA SER A 72 15.65 1.99 -6.74
C SER A 72 16.25 3.38 -6.91
N ARG A 73 16.94 3.89 -5.88
CA ARG A 73 17.62 5.19 -5.95
C ARG A 73 18.86 5.20 -5.05
N ALA A 74 19.82 6.05 -5.39
CA ALA A 74 20.91 6.42 -4.48
C ALA A 74 20.41 7.38 -3.39
N GLU A 75 19.34 8.13 -3.67
CA GLU A 75 18.72 9.09 -2.76
C GLU A 75 17.19 9.06 -2.91
N PHE A 76 16.50 8.83 -1.79
CA PHE A 76 15.05 8.86 -1.62
C PHE A 76 14.55 10.14 -0.96
N VAL A 77 15.34 10.84 -0.14
CA VAL A 77 14.87 12.07 0.54
C VAL A 77 14.34 13.12 -0.43
N SER A 78 14.94 13.25 -1.62
CA SER A 78 14.49 14.18 -2.67
C SER A 78 13.17 13.79 -3.34
N ARG A 79 12.71 12.55 -3.14
CA ARG A 79 11.44 11.99 -3.65
C ARG A 79 10.55 11.46 -2.54
N ARG A 80 10.70 12.00 -1.33
CA ARG A 80 9.99 11.57 -0.11
C ARG A 80 8.48 11.45 -0.33
N GLN A 81 7.87 12.50 -0.89
CA GLN A 81 6.43 12.55 -1.12
C GLN A 81 5.97 11.52 -2.17
N GLU A 82 6.71 11.37 -3.28
CA GLU A 82 6.35 10.42 -4.33
C GLU A 82 6.41 8.96 -3.85
N VAL A 83 7.38 8.61 -3.00
CA VAL A 83 7.48 7.27 -2.39
C VAL A 83 6.33 7.01 -1.41
N MET A 84 5.99 8.02 -0.59
CA MET A 84 4.84 7.94 0.32
C MET A 84 3.53 7.78 -0.45
N ASP A 85 3.32 8.58 -1.51
CA ASP A 85 2.12 8.53 -2.34
C ASP A 85 1.98 7.18 -3.05
N LEU A 86 3.09 6.62 -3.57
CA LEU A 86 3.09 5.27 -4.15
C LEU A 86 2.70 4.21 -3.11
N SER A 87 3.27 4.28 -1.90
CA SER A 87 2.96 3.34 -0.82
C SER A 87 1.48 3.37 -0.44
N LYS A 88 0.91 4.58 -0.28
CA LYS A 88 -0.51 4.79 -0.01
C LYS A 88 -1.37 4.28 -1.16
N LEU A 89 -1.00 4.57 -2.41
CA LEU A 89 -1.71 4.12 -3.60
C LEU A 89 -1.83 2.59 -3.64
N ILE A 90 -0.73 1.88 -3.39
CA ILE A 90 -0.69 0.41 -3.38
C ILE A 90 -1.60 -0.12 -2.27
N LEU A 91 -1.44 0.39 -1.05
CA LEU A 91 -2.20 -0.11 0.10
C LEU A 91 -3.70 0.19 -0.01
N TYR A 92 -4.10 1.39 -0.40
CA TYR A 92 -5.51 1.70 -0.63
C TYR A 92 -6.11 0.84 -1.75
N SER A 93 -5.38 0.60 -2.83
CA SER A 93 -5.86 -0.26 -3.92
C SER A 93 -6.11 -1.70 -3.44
N LEU A 94 -5.26 -2.21 -2.55
CA LEU A 94 -5.46 -3.52 -1.94
C LEU A 94 -6.68 -3.56 -1.02
N LEU A 95 -6.83 -2.55 -0.15
CA LEU A 95 -7.98 -2.44 0.74
C LEU A 95 -9.30 -2.36 -0.04
N TYR A 96 -9.36 -1.58 -1.13
CA TYR A 96 -10.55 -1.50 -1.98
C TYR A 96 -10.90 -2.85 -2.63
N ARG A 97 -9.88 -3.58 -3.10
CA ARG A 97 -10.07 -4.89 -3.71
C ARG A 97 -10.58 -5.92 -2.70
N GLN A 98 -9.97 -5.96 -1.52
CA GLN A 98 -10.40 -6.87 -0.44
C GLN A 98 -11.80 -6.51 0.07
N PHE A 99 -12.10 -5.23 0.23
CA PHE A 99 -13.45 -4.75 0.55
C PHE A 99 -14.46 -5.25 -0.47
N SER A 100 -14.22 -5.04 -1.77
CA SER A 100 -15.12 -5.51 -2.83
C SER A 100 -15.27 -7.03 -2.86
N ASN A 101 -14.22 -7.78 -2.55
CA ASN A 101 -14.28 -9.25 -2.49
C ASN A 101 -15.10 -9.72 -1.30
N LEU A 102 -14.79 -9.25 -0.10
CA LEU A 102 -15.51 -9.58 1.13
C LEU A 102 -17.00 -9.23 1.00
N LEU A 103 -17.29 -8.02 0.50
CA LEU A 103 -18.66 -7.57 0.32
C LEU A 103 -19.45 -8.48 -0.59
N PHE A 104 -18.85 -8.90 -1.71
CA PHE A 104 -19.49 -9.82 -2.64
C PHE A 104 -19.77 -11.19 -1.99
N THR A 105 -18.80 -11.76 -1.27
CA THR A 105 -18.99 -13.02 -0.53
C THR A 105 -20.13 -12.88 0.48
N LYS A 106 -20.21 -11.77 1.20
CA LYS A 106 -21.29 -11.49 2.16
C LYS A 106 -22.65 -11.32 1.50
N ILE A 107 -22.71 -10.62 0.37
CA ILE A 107 -23.92 -10.49 -0.44
C ILE A 107 -24.41 -11.87 -0.89
N LEU A 108 -23.54 -12.73 -1.43
CA LEU A 108 -23.91 -14.07 -1.87
C LEU A 108 -24.40 -14.95 -0.71
N ALA A 109 -23.82 -14.79 0.49
CA ALA A 109 -24.22 -15.51 1.69
C ALA A 109 -25.48 -14.94 2.37
N SER A 110 -25.99 -13.80 1.93
CA SER A 110 -27.16 -13.14 2.51
C SER A 110 -28.45 -13.92 2.28
N GLU A 111 -29.43 -13.73 3.17
CA GLU A 111 -30.75 -14.36 3.03
C GLU A 111 -31.49 -13.91 1.76
N VAL A 112 -31.21 -12.70 1.27
CA VAL A 112 -31.74 -12.19 0.00
C VAL A 112 -31.36 -13.10 -1.17
N ILE A 113 -30.06 -13.40 -1.30
CA ILE A 113 -29.54 -14.25 -2.39
C ILE A 113 -29.91 -15.71 -2.18
N LYS A 114 -29.84 -16.22 -0.95
CA LYS A 114 -30.27 -17.59 -0.64
C LYS A 114 -31.73 -17.82 -1.00
N LYS A 115 -32.63 -16.89 -0.66
CA LYS A 115 -34.05 -16.96 -1.02
C LYS A 115 -34.26 -16.90 -2.52
N TRP A 116 -33.56 -15.99 -3.22
CA TRP A 116 -33.58 -15.93 -4.69
C TRP A 116 -33.18 -17.26 -5.33
N ASN A 117 -32.05 -17.84 -4.90
CA ASN A 117 -31.52 -19.08 -5.45
C ASN A 117 -32.46 -20.27 -5.22
N ARG A 118 -33.15 -20.32 -4.06
CA ARG A 118 -34.18 -21.34 -3.78
C ARG A 118 -35.39 -21.22 -4.71
N MET A 119 -35.82 -19.99 -5.03
CA MET A 119 -36.95 -19.74 -5.92
C MET A 119 -36.59 -19.85 -7.41
N ASN A 120 -35.31 -19.68 -7.76
CA ASN A 120 -34.84 -19.62 -9.15
C ASN A 120 -33.67 -20.60 -9.38
N PRO A 121 -33.89 -21.93 -9.27
CA PRO A 121 -32.81 -22.92 -9.37
C PRO A 121 -32.12 -22.95 -10.75
N ALA A 122 -32.80 -22.51 -11.81
CA ALA A 122 -32.21 -22.40 -13.15
C ALA A 122 -31.36 -21.13 -13.36
N SER A 123 -31.35 -20.19 -12.42
CA SER A 123 -30.67 -18.89 -12.52
C SER A 123 -30.07 -18.48 -11.17
N ILE A 124 -29.32 -19.42 -10.59
CA ILE A 124 -28.59 -19.24 -9.33
C ILE A 124 -27.54 -18.14 -9.51
N ILE A 125 -27.40 -17.32 -8.47
CA ILE A 125 -26.33 -16.33 -8.32
C ILE A 125 -25.36 -16.87 -7.28
N ASP A 126 -24.15 -17.17 -7.70
CA ASP A 126 -23.05 -17.67 -6.88
C ASP A 126 -21.69 -17.13 -7.37
N GLU A 127 -20.60 -17.61 -6.77
CA GLU A 127 -19.23 -17.18 -7.12
C GLU A 127 -18.82 -17.57 -8.56
N LYS A 128 -19.46 -18.60 -9.14
CA LYS A 128 -19.17 -19.11 -10.48
C LYS A 128 -19.99 -18.42 -11.56
N THR A 129 -20.99 -17.63 -11.15
CA THR A 129 -21.90 -16.95 -12.07
C THR A 129 -21.12 -15.91 -12.88
N LYS A 130 -20.95 -16.18 -14.17
CA LYS A 130 -20.28 -15.27 -15.10
C LYS A 130 -21.29 -14.25 -15.61
N PHE A 131 -21.08 -13.00 -15.28
CA PHE A 131 -21.85 -11.89 -15.84
C PHE A 131 -21.10 -11.27 -17.03
N ASN A 132 -21.86 -10.89 -18.05
CA ASN A 132 -21.31 -10.09 -19.15
C ASN A 132 -21.05 -8.67 -18.62
N GLU A 133 -19.77 -8.28 -18.53
CA GLU A 133 -19.38 -6.98 -17.97
C GLU A 133 -19.93 -5.80 -18.79
N THR A 134 -19.98 -5.92 -20.12
CA THR A 134 -20.56 -4.90 -21.00
C THR A 134 -22.06 -4.71 -20.72
N PHE A 135 -22.78 -5.81 -20.51
CA PHE A 135 -24.19 -5.75 -20.11
C PHE A 135 -24.36 -5.06 -18.75
N LEU A 136 -23.57 -5.44 -17.74
CA LEU A 136 -23.64 -4.83 -16.41
C LEU A 136 -23.37 -3.33 -16.46
N GLN A 137 -22.35 -2.90 -17.19
CA GLN A 137 -22.01 -1.49 -17.33
C GLN A 137 -23.12 -0.70 -18.02
N ASN A 138 -23.72 -1.24 -19.09
CA ASN A 138 -24.84 -0.58 -19.77
C ASN A 138 -26.07 -0.49 -18.85
N TYR A 139 -26.42 -1.58 -18.16
CA TYR A 139 -27.53 -1.58 -17.21
C TYR A 139 -27.33 -0.54 -16.09
N LEU A 140 -26.14 -0.48 -15.49
CA LEU A 140 -25.84 0.49 -14.43
C LEU A 140 -25.86 1.93 -14.93
N LYS A 141 -25.45 2.16 -16.17
CA LYS A 141 -25.50 3.48 -16.81
C LYS A 141 -26.95 3.93 -17.03
N GLU A 142 -27.83 3.04 -17.46
CA GLU A 142 -29.27 3.33 -17.59
C GLU A 142 -29.93 3.61 -16.23
N GLN A 143 -29.41 3.02 -15.14
CA GLN A 143 -29.91 3.17 -13.78
C GLN A 143 -29.08 4.12 -12.91
N GLU A 144 -28.32 5.06 -13.50
CA GLU A 144 -27.36 5.91 -12.80
C GLU A 144 -27.98 6.65 -11.60
N LYS A 145 -29.20 7.18 -11.76
CA LYS A 145 -29.94 7.84 -10.67
C LYS A 145 -30.21 6.89 -9.50
N GLN A 146 -30.63 5.66 -9.77
CA GLN A 146 -30.90 4.67 -8.72
C GLN A 146 -29.61 4.23 -8.01
N VAL A 147 -28.51 4.09 -8.76
CA VAL A 147 -27.18 3.84 -8.18
C VAL A 147 -26.82 4.96 -7.21
N TYR A 148 -27.00 6.21 -7.63
CA TYR A 148 -26.70 7.37 -6.79
C TYR A 148 -27.55 7.39 -5.51
N GLU A 149 -28.87 7.19 -5.62
CA GLU A 149 -29.77 7.16 -4.47
C GLU A 149 -29.40 6.06 -3.48
N LEU A 150 -29.13 4.84 -3.97
CA LEU A 150 -28.74 3.73 -3.12
C LEU A 150 -27.36 3.95 -2.47
N LYS A 151 -26.44 4.57 -3.20
CA LYS A 151 -25.14 4.96 -2.65
C LYS A 151 -25.30 5.97 -1.51
N GLU A 152 -26.16 6.97 -1.67
CA GLU A 152 -26.47 7.95 -0.62
C GLU A 152 -27.19 7.29 0.57
N GLU A 153 -28.08 6.34 0.32
CA GLU A 153 -28.72 5.52 1.37
C GLU A 153 -27.67 4.80 2.21
N ILE A 154 -26.66 4.19 1.59
CA ILE A 154 -25.55 3.53 2.31
C ILE A 154 -24.70 4.55 3.07
N LEU A 155 -24.31 5.67 2.42
CA LEU A 155 -23.33 6.63 2.94
C LEU A 155 -23.87 7.56 4.02
N ALA A 156 -25.13 7.99 3.96
CA ALA A 156 -25.63 9.04 4.84
C ALA A 156 -25.44 8.75 6.35
N PRO A 157 -25.73 7.52 6.85
CA PRO A 157 -25.46 7.20 8.26
C PRO A 157 -23.96 7.19 8.60
N ILE A 158 -23.11 6.72 7.68
CA ILE A 158 -21.65 6.69 7.86
C ILE A 158 -21.11 8.12 7.94
N ARG A 159 -21.50 8.99 6.99
CA ARG A 159 -21.09 10.40 6.97
C ARG A 159 -21.55 11.11 8.24
N SER A 160 -22.79 10.90 8.67
CA SER A 160 -23.29 11.45 9.94
C SER A 160 -22.46 10.97 11.14
N ALA A 161 -22.10 9.70 11.21
CA ALA A 161 -21.26 9.16 12.29
C ALA A 161 -19.86 9.80 12.30
N ILE A 162 -19.23 9.95 11.14
CA ILE A 162 -17.90 10.59 11.00
C ILE A 162 -17.96 12.06 11.43
N THR A 163 -18.94 12.82 10.91
CA THR A 163 -19.06 14.26 11.22
C THR A 163 -19.30 14.51 12.71
N LYS A 164 -20.10 13.66 13.36
CA LYS A 164 -20.43 13.77 14.79
C LYS A 164 -19.33 13.25 15.73
N ASN A 165 -18.33 12.53 15.23
CA ASN A 165 -17.25 11.99 16.05
C ASN A 165 -16.37 13.13 16.60
N SER A 166 -16.38 13.34 17.92
CA SER A 166 -15.58 14.38 18.60
C SER A 166 -14.10 14.02 18.74
N ASN A 167 -13.75 12.74 18.57
CA ASN A 167 -12.37 12.26 18.72
C ASN A 167 -11.56 12.40 17.43
N LEU A 168 -12.17 12.89 16.35
CA LEU A 168 -11.51 13.11 15.06
C LEU A 168 -11.29 14.59 14.82
N LEU A 169 -10.09 14.92 14.38
CA LEU A 169 -9.75 16.23 13.85
C LEU A 169 -10.50 16.49 12.53
N PRO A 170 -10.73 17.76 12.14
CA PRO A 170 -11.39 18.10 10.89
C PRO A 170 -10.76 17.44 9.66
N GLU A 171 -9.43 17.38 9.60
CA GLU A 171 -8.67 16.76 8.53
C GLU A 171 -8.93 15.24 8.46
N GLU A 172 -8.96 14.57 9.62
CA GLU A 172 -9.25 13.15 9.71
C GLU A 172 -10.69 12.82 9.26
N LYS A 173 -11.65 13.68 9.62
CA LYS A 173 -13.03 13.57 9.14
C LYS A 173 -13.09 13.67 7.62
N ASN A 174 -12.42 14.65 7.03
CA ASN A 174 -12.40 14.83 5.58
C ASN A 174 -11.80 13.61 4.86
N VAL A 175 -10.71 13.06 5.41
CA VAL A 175 -10.08 11.83 4.89
C VAL A 175 -11.05 10.66 4.96
N GLN A 176 -11.71 10.43 6.10
CA GLN A 176 -12.67 9.32 6.24
C GLN A 176 -13.90 9.47 5.35
N LEU A 177 -14.44 10.68 5.21
CA LEU A 177 -15.55 10.97 4.29
C LEU A 177 -15.15 10.61 2.85
N PHE A 178 -13.99 11.08 2.40
CA PHE A 178 -13.47 10.76 1.08
C PHE A 178 -13.26 9.25 0.87
N LEU A 179 -12.71 8.56 1.87
CA LEU A 179 -12.48 7.12 1.81
C LEU A 179 -13.79 6.32 1.75
N SER A 180 -14.82 6.75 2.50
CA SER A 180 -16.14 6.11 2.48
C SER A 180 -16.74 6.11 1.07
N GLU A 181 -16.58 7.21 0.33
CA GLU A 181 -17.01 7.29 -1.07
C GLU A 181 -16.15 6.43 -2.00
N LYS A 182 -14.83 6.43 -1.78
CA LYS A 182 -13.90 5.64 -2.60
C LYS A 182 -14.12 4.15 -2.46
N LEU A 183 -14.47 3.64 -1.29
CA LEU A 183 -14.81 2.23 -1.10
C LEU A 183 -15.97 1.81 -2.01
N LEU A 184 -17.05 2.60 -2.03
CA LEU A 184 -18.22 2.31 -2.88
C LEU A 184 -17.93 2.52 -4.38
N ASN A 185 -17.17 3.55 -4.73
CA ASN A 185 -16.82 3.85 -6.13
C ASN A 185 -15.95 2.76 -6.78
N ASN A 186 -15.19 1.99 -6.00
CA ASN A 186 -14.34 0.91 -6.48
C ASN A 186 -15.00 -0.47 -6.39
N LEU A 187 -16.30 -0.55 -6.09
CA LEU A 187 -17.04 -1.80 -6.14
C LEU A 187 -17.22 -2.29 -7.58
N ARG A 188 -17.14 -3.61 -7.76
CA ARG A 188 -17.43 -4.27 -9.04
C ARG A 188 -18.87 -4.02 -9.48
N SER A 189 -19.09 -3.90 -10.79
CA SER A 189 -20.40 -3.68 -11.42
C SER A 189 -21.45 -4.69 -10.95
N ILE A 190 -21.06 -5.96 -10.76
CA ILE A 190 -21.99 -7.00 -10.31
C ILE A 190 -22.56 -6.74 -8.92
N ILE A 191 -21.79 -6.12 -8.02
CA ILE A 191 -22.27 -5.79 -6.68
C ILE A 191 -23.39 -4.76 -6.79
N TRP A 192 -23.19 -3.69 -7.56
CA TRP A 192 -24.22 -2.69 -7.79
C TRP A 192 -25.45 -3.26 -8.47
N PHE A 193 -25.27 -4.13 -9.46
CA PHE A 193 -26.38 -4.81 -10.12
C PHE A 193 -27.23 -5.61 -9.14
N ILE A 194 -26.59 -6.41 -8.27
CA ILE A 194 -27.29 -7.19 -7.24
C ILE A 194 -28.02 -6.24 -6.28
N LEU A 195 -27.35 -5.22 -5.76
CA LEU A 195 -27.95 -4.33 -4.78
C LEU A 195 -29.16 -3.57 -5.35
N LEU A 196 -29.11 -3.14 -6.62
CA LEU A 196 -30.26 -2.54 -7.29
C LEU A 196 -31.39 -3.54 -7.52
N LYS A 197 -31.06 -4.73 -8.05
CA LYS A 197 -32.06 -5.75 -8.41
C LYS A 197 -32.88 -6.21 -7.20
N PHE A 198 -32.26 -6.26 -6.02
CA PHE A 198 -32.92 -6.72 -4.79
C PHE A 198 -33.32 -5.59 -3.84
N ARG A 199 -33.21 -4.32 -4.27
CA ARG A 199 -33.65 -3.17 -3.47
C ARG A 199 -35.15 -3.30 -3.16
N GLY A 200 -35.52 -3.13 -1.90
CA GLY A 200 -36.91 -3.23 -1.44
C GLY A 200 -37.43 -4.66 -1.20
N VAL A 201 -36.62 -5.69 -1.42
CA VAL A 201 -36.98 -7.08 -1.07
C VAL A 201 -36.82 -7.28 0.45
N GLU A 202 -37.59 -8.24 1.01
CA GLU A 202 -37.45 -8.67 2.39
C GLU A 202 -35.98 -8.99 2.74
N ASN A 203 -35.52 -8.57 3.93
CA ASN A 203 -34.14 -8.67 4.42
C ASN A 203 -33.09 -7.82 3.70
N PHE A 204 -33.45 -7.00 2.71
CA PHE A 204 -32.51 -6.08 2.06
C PHE A 204 -31.92 -5.05 3.04
N GLU A 205 -32.71 -4.52 3.96
CA GLU A 205 -32.23 -3.59 5.00
C GLU A 205 -31.13 -4.18 5.88
N ASN A 206 -31.21 -5.49 6.17
CA ASN A 206 -30.16 -6.18 6.93
C ASN A 206 -28.87 -6.28 6.12
N LEU A 207 -28.98 -6.49 4.81
CA LEU A 207 -27.82 -6.45 3.91
C LEU A 207 -27.18 -5.06 3.89
N ILE A 208 -27.98 -3.98 3.80
CA ILE A 208 -27.45 -2.61 3.87
C ILE A 208 -26.73 -2.34 5.20
N LYS A 209 -27.28 -2.81 6.32
CA LYS A 209 -26.60 -2.71 7.64
C LYS A 209 -25.26 -3.45 7.64
N GLU A 210 -25.20 -4.67 7.11
CA GLU A 210 -23.95 -5.43 7.01
C GLU A 210 -22.91 -4.72 6.12
N ILE A 211 -23.32 -4.15 4.98
CA ILE A 211 -22.45 -3.33 4.12
C ILE A 211 -21.86 -2.17 4.93
N ARG A 212 -22.66 -1.44 5.71
CA ARG A 212 -22.18 -0.30 6.51
C ARG A 212 -21.19 -0.72 7.60
N ILE A 213 -21.38 -1.88 8.23
CA ILE A 213 -20.45 -2.42 9.22
C ILE A 213 -19.09 -2.70 8.57
N ILE A 214 -19.08 -3.42 7.45
CA ILE A 214 -17.84 -3.74 6.72
C ILE A 214 -17.17 -2.46 6.22
N MET A 215 -17.95 -1.47 5.76
CA MET A 215 -17.40 -0.16 5.38
C MET A 215 -16.70 0.54 6.54
N ALA A 216 -17.31 0.56 7.73
CA ALA A 216 -16.71 1.17 8.91
C ALA A 216 -15.36 0.49 9.26
N GLU A 217 -15.31 -0.85 9.23
CA GLU A 217 -14.07 -1.60 9.44
C GLU A 217 -12.98 -1.21 8.43
N TYR A 218 -13.32 -1.11 7.14
CA TYR A 218 -12.33 -0.76 6.11
C TYR A 218 -11.91 0.71 6.13
N ILE A 219 -12.78 1.62 6.57
CA ILE A 219 -12.41 3.02 6.83
C ILE A 219 -11.38 3.08 7.95
N GLU A 220 -11.57 2.33 9.04
CA GLU A 220 -10.58 2.26 10.12
C GLU A 220 -9.26 1.62 9.65
N LYS A 221 -9.31 0.46 8.96
CA LYS A 221 -8.12 -0.19 8.39
C LYS A 221 -7.31 0.72 7.50
N SER A 222 -7.96 1.59 6.74
CA SER A 222 -7.30 2.52 5.81
C SER A 222 -6.37 3.53 6.49
N ARG A 223 -6.49 3.73 7.81
CA ARG A 223 -5.60 4.60 8.59
C ARG A 223 -4.15 4.10 8.60
N ILE A 224 -3.93 2.78 8.49
CA ILE A 224 -2.57 2.22 8.46
C ILE A 224 -1.77 2.69 7.24
N ALA A 225 -2.42 3.18 6.18
CA ALA A 225 -1.74 3.64 4.97
C ALA A 225 -0.76 4.79 5.22
N GLU A 226 -1.08 5.69 6.15
CA GLU A 226 -0.18 6.76 6.53
C GLU A 226 1.05 6.20 7.26
N TYR A 227 0.83 5.35 8.26
CA TYR A 227 1.89 4.73 9.06
C TYR A 227 2.83 3.87 8.19
N VAL A 228 2.27 3.08 7.26
CA VAL A 228 3.05 2.27 6.33
C VAL A 228 3.89 3.15 5.40
N ALA A 229 3.30 4.21 4.84
CA ALA A 229 4.02 5.11 3.95
C ALA A 229 5.17 5.83 4.66
N LEU A 230 4.94 6.29 5.89
CA LEU A 230 5.97 6.87 6.75
C LEU A 230 7.06 5.85 7.07
N MET A 231 6.70 4.64 7.49
CA MET A 231 7.65 3.59 7.81
C MET A 231 8.57 3.26 6.62
N VAL A 232 8.00 3.14 5.42
CA VAL A 232 8.79 2.84 4.22
C VAL A 232 9.82 3.92 3.92
N ILE A 233 9.42 5.19 3.99
CA ILE A 233 10.34 6.28 3.68
C ILE A 233 11.40 6.48 4.77
N GLU A 234 11.07 6.27 6.05
CA GLU A 234 12.04 6.32 7.14
C GLU A 234 13.09 5.20 7.02
N LEU A 235 12.68 3.97 6.68
CA LEU A 235 13.63 2.88 6.40
C LEU A 235 14.52 3.20 5.19
N ALA A 236 13.93 3.72 4.11
CA ALA A 236 14.67 4.04 2.89
C ALA A 236 15.69 5.17 3.12
N VAL A 237 15.32 6.21 3.87
CA VAL A 237 16.21 7.33 4.23
C VAL A 237 17.29 6.89 5.21
N ASN A 238 16.99 5.98 6.13
CA ASN A 238 18.02 5.40 7.01
C ASN A 238 19.08 4.65 6.17
N ALA A 239 18.66 3.73 5.31
CA ALA A 239 19.58 3.01 4.42
C ALA A 239 20.37 3.95 3.49
N GLU A 240 19.72 5.00 2.97
CA GLU A 240 20.37 6.06 2.20
C GLU A 240 21.48 6.74 3.00
N ASN A 241 21.19 7.21 4.22
CA ASN A 241 22.16 7.91 5.07
C ASN A 241 23.37 7.03 5.41
N THR A 242 23.15 5.75 5.69
CA THR A 242 24.24 4.78 5.89
C THR A 242 25.12 4.67 4.65
N ASN A 243 24.52 4.54 3.46
CA ASN A 243 25.28 4.45 2.22
C ASN A 243 26.06 5.73 1.91
N LEU A 244 25.46 6.90 2.16
CA LEU A 244 26.10 8.20 1.97
C LEU A 244 27.32 8.37 2.89
N ARG A 245 27.19 8.05 4.18
CA ARG A 245 28.31 8.12 5.14
C ARG A 245 29.45 7.18 4.73
N ARG A 246 29.13 5.93 4.40
CA ARG A 246 30.12 4.93 3.97
C ARG A 246 30.87 5.39 2.71
N GLU A 247 30.15 5.85 1.70
CA GLU A 247 30.77 6.30 0.46
C GLU A 247 31.54 7.61 0.64
N ALA A 248 31.07 8.54 1.48
CA ALA A 248 31.84 9.74 1.82
C ALA A 248 33.18 9.41 2.49
N ALA A 249 33.17 8.49 3.48
CA ALA A 249 34.39 8.05 4.15
C ALA A 249 35.41 7.45 3.16
N SER A 250 34.91 6.65 2.20
CA SER A 250 35.71 6.04 1.13
C SER A 250 36.25 7.07 0.14
N LEU A 251 35.38 7.93 -0.41
CA LEU A 251 35.70 8.90 -1.45
C LEU A 251 36.72 9.94 -0.98
N TYR A 252 36.57 10.41 0.26
CA TYR A 252 37.46 11.39 0.87
C TYR A 252 38.58 10.76 1.70
N ARG A 253 38.69 9.43 1.76
CA ARG A 253 39.72 8.69 2.52
C ARG A 253 39.87 9.19 3.97
N GLY A 254 38.75 9.54 4.60
CA GLY A 254 38.71 10.08 5.96
C GLY A 254 39.23 11.51 6.15
N THR A 255 39.57 12.25 5.08
CA THR A 255 39.98 13.67 5.22
C THR A 255 38.81 14.61 5.50
N VAL A 256 37.58 14.14 5.31
CA VAL A 256 36.33 14.84 5.59
C VAL A 256 35.52 13.98 6.55
N ASP A 257 34.89 14.61 7.55
CA ASP A 257 33.93 13.93 8.42
C ASP A 257 32.81 13.33 7.56
N ALA A 258 32.61 12.02 7.67
CA ALA A 258 31.59 11.30 6.92
C ALA A 258 30.18 11.87 7.19
N ASN A 259 29.93 12.47 8.36
CA ASN A 259 28.64 13.10 8.67
C ASN A 259 28.41 14.42 7.92
N ALA A 260 29.47 15.06 7.40
CA ALA A 260 29.33 16.28 6.61
C ALA A 260 28.46 16.06 5.36
N VAL A 261 28.40 14.83 4.81
CA VAL A 261 27.56 14.47 3.66
C VAL A 261 26.05 14.68 3.90
N LEU A 262 25.62 14.72 5.16
CA LEU A 262 24.21 14.91 5.52
C LEU A 262 23.80 16.39 5.52
N PHE A 263 24.77 17.31 5.55
CA PHE A 263 24.53 18.75 5.70
C PHE A 263 25.15 19.59 4.58
N ASP A 264 26.28 19.15 4.01
CA ASP A 264 26.95 19.81 2.88
C ASP A 264 26.44 19.28 1.54
N GLN A 265 25.75 20.15 0.81
CA GLN A 265 25.13 19.81 -0.46
C GLN A 265 26.16 19.45 -1.56
N ASN A 266 27.35 20.04 -1.56
CA ASN A 266 28.37 19.77 -2.58
C ASN A 266 28.98 18.39 -2.38
N ILE A 267 29.29 18.04 -1.12
CA ILE A 267 29.77 16.70 -0.76
C ILE A 267 28.68 15.68 -1.09
N ARG A 268 27.43 15.96 -0.70
CA ARG A 268 26.27 15.10 -0.93
C ARG A 268 26.06 14.79 -2.41
N MET A 269 26.02 15.79 -3.28
CA MET A 269 25.82 15.58 -4.73
C MET A 269 26.92 14.69 -5.31
N ARG A 270 28.18 14.93 -4.94
CA ARG A 270 29.32 14.11 -5.40
C ARG A 270 29.19 12.66 -4.98
N VAL A 271 28.82 12.42 -3.72
CA VAL A 271 28.64 11.06 -3.18
C VAL A 271 27.47 10.35 -3.86
N ILE A 272 26.35 11.04 -4.11
CA ILE A 272 25.19 10.48 -4.82
C ILE A 272 25.56 10.09 -6.27
N GLU A 273 26.34 10.93 -6.96
CA GLU A 273 26.82 10.61 -8.31
C GLU A 273 27.68 9.34 -8.32
N GLU A 274 28.60 9.20 -7.35
CA GLU A 274 29.45 8.01 -7.25
C GLU A 274 28.65 6.75 -6.91
N LEU A 275 27.72 6.81 -5.96
CA LEU A 275 26.81 5.69 -5.66
C LEU A 275 26.00 5.27 -6.90
N THR A 276 25.53 6.24 -7.67
CA THR A 276 24.78 5.99 -8.90
C THR A 276 25.65 5.32 -9.97
N LYS A 277 26.89 5.77 -10.16
CA LYS A 277 27.86 5.16 -11.09
C LYS A 277 28.22 3.72 -10.71
N LYS A 278 28.37 3.45 -9.40
CA LYS A 278 28.66 2.12 -8.85
C LYS A 278 27.44 1.19 -8.82
N ASN A 279 26.25 1.73 -9.07
CA ASN A 279 24.97 1.02 -8.89
C ASN A 279 24.78 0.47 -7.45
N ASP A 280 25.38 1.13 -6.46
CA ASP A 280 25.16 0.88 -5.03
C ASP A 280 23.93 1.68 -4.58
N LEU A 281 22.75 1.15 -4.92
CA LEU A 281 21.45 1.79 -4.69
C LEU A 281 20.71 1.13 -3.53
N VAL A 282 19.75 1.86 -2.96
CA VAL A 282 18.73 1.31 -2.06
C VAL A 282 17.51 0.94 -2.90
N TYR A 283 16.93 -0.23 -2.64
CA TYR A 283 15.75 -0.73 -3.35
C TYR A 283 14.57 -0.90 -2.39
N VAL A 284 13.38 -0.50 -2.83
CA VAL A 284 12.11 -0.77 -2.12
C VAL A 284 11.20 -1.53 -3.07
N SER A 285 10.70 -2.68 -2.63
CA SER A 285 9.80 -3.53 -3.39
C SER A 285 8.50 -3.78 -2.63
N TRP A 286 7.36 -3.65 -3.31
CA TRP A 286 6.04 -4.05 -2.83
C TRP A 286 5.61 -5.28 -3.61
N LYS A 287 5.62 -6.45 -2.97
CA LYS A 287 5.05 -7.69 -3.47
C LYS A 287 3.61 -7.83 -2.99
N ILE A 288 2.73 -8.11 -3.94
CA ILE A 288 1.29 -8.03 -3.78
C ILE A 288 0.70 -9.43 -3.96
N GLY A 289 0.02 -9.92 -2.93
CA GLY A 289 -0.70 -11.19 -2.99
C GLY A 289 -1.87 -11.11 -3.96
N GLY A 290 -1.98 -12.08 -4.86
CA GLY A 290 -3.06 -12.17 -5.83
C GLY A 290 -4.38 -12.62 -5.21
N THR A 291 -5.44 -12.55 -6.01
CA THR A 291 -6.75 -13.14 -5.69
C THR A 291 -6.80 -14.65 -5.94
N SER A 292 -5.98 -15.14 -6.86
CA SER A 292 -5.92 -16.55 -7.29
C SER A 292 -4.70 -17.32 -6.75
N SER A 293 -3.72 -16.65 -6.14
CA SER A 293 -2.54 -17.33 -5.61
C SER A 293 -2.88 -18.08 -4.32
N SER A 294 -2.34 -19.31 -4.23
CA SER A 294 -2.37 -20.27 -3.12
C SER A 294 -2.91 -19.79 -1.76
N ILE A 295 -3.77 -20.62 -1.15
CA ILE A 295 -4.30 -20.49 0.22
C ILE A 295 -3.19 -19.96 1.14
N GLY A 296 -3.41 -18.78 1.74
CA GLY A 296 -2.43 -18.11 2.63
C GLY A 296 -1.70 -16.90 2.03
N THR A 297 -1.86 -16.61 0.74
CA THR A 297 -1.26 -15.40 0.11
C THR A 297 -2.26 -14.31 -0.26
N GLN A 298 -3.56 -14.60 -0.21
CA GLN A 298 -4.61 -13.63 -0.48
C GLN A 298 -4.57 -12.48 0.53
N GLY A 299 -4.60 -11.24 0.04
CA GLY A 299 -4.62 -10.06 0.92
C GLY A 299 -3.28 -9.73 1.59
N LYS A 300 -2.20 -10.42 1.21
CA LYS A 300 -0.86 -10.15 1.73
C LYS A 300 -0.19 -9.01 0.97
N LEU A 301 0.30 -8.01 1.69
CA LEU A 301 1.26 -7.03 1.18
C LEU A 301 2.61 -7.29 1.84
N GLN A 302 3.64 -7.52 1.04
CA GLN A 302 5.01 -7.64 1.52
C GLN A 302 5.83 -6.47 0.98
N ILE A 303 6.38 -5.66 1.87
CA ILE A 303 7.28 -4.56 1.52
C ILE A 303 8.69 -4.96 1.91
N THR A 304 9.63 -4.87 0.99
CA THR A 304 11.00 -5.29 1.19
C THR A 304 11.96 -4.17 0.83
N LEU A 305 12.80 -3.78 1.80
CA LEU A 305 13.94 -2.90 1.60
C LEU A 305 15.18 -3.76 1.37
N TYR A 306 15.94 -3.47 0.33
CA TYR A 306 17.25 -4.06 0.08
C TYR A 306 18.30 -2.97 0.19
N ASN A 307 19.29 -3.20 1.07
CA ASN A 307 20.44 -2.32 1.23
C ASN A 307 21.71 -3.17 1.26
N LYS A 308 22.72 -2.80 0.48
CA LYS A 308 24.04 -3.45 0.55
C LYS A 308 24.77 -2.88 1.76
N GLU A 309 24.99 -3.71 2.78
CA GLU A 309 25.47 -3.27 4.09
C GLU A 309 26.21 -4.40 4.81
N ASP A 310 27.40 -4.07 5.31
CA ASP A 310 28.30 -5.03 5.95
C ASP A 310 27.92 -5.29 7.43
N GLU A 311 27.09 -4.42 8.02
CA GLU A 311 26.70 -4.44 9.44
C GLU A 311 25.31 -5.08 9.70
N TYR A 312 24.97 -6.14 8.96
CA TYR A 312 23.69 -6.86 9.09
C TYR A 312 23.28 -7.16 10.55
N GLN A 313 24.22 -7.62 11.38
CA GLN A 313 23.94 -8.04 12.75
C GLN A 313 23.50 -6.85 13.62
N VAL A 314 24.10 -5.67 13.42
CA VAL A 314 23.73 -4.44 14.13
C VAL A 314 22.31 -4.01 13.75
N VAL A 315 22.00 -4.03 12.45
CA VAL A 315 20.65 -3.70 11.94
C VAL A 315 19.60 -4.65 12.50
N LYS A 316 19.90 -5.95 12.52
CA LYS A 316 19.00 -6.97 13.07
C LYS A 316 18.74 -6.75 14.56
N ASP A 317 19.79 -6.59 15.36
CA ASP A 317 19.67 -6.44 16.81
C ASP A 317 18.95 -5.14 17.19
N SER A 318 19.17 -4.04 16.46
CA SER A 318 18.47 -2.77 16.67
C SER A 318 16.98 -2.89 16.33
N ILE A 319 16.60 -3.64 15.29
CA ILE A 319 15.18 -3.89 14.94
C ILE A 319 14.50 -4.80 15.97
N ASP A 320 15.13 -5.91 16.33
CA ASP A 320 14.53 -6.91 17.23
C ASP A 320 14.34 -6.34 18.65
N SER A 321 15.31 -5.56 19.14
CA SER A 321 15.22 -4.89 20.45
C SER A 321 14.12 -3.82 20.50
N LYS A 322 13.94 -3.03 19.43
CA LYS A 322 12.98 -1.92 19.39
C LYS A 322 11.55 -2.33 19.10
N LYS A 323 11.34 -3.44 18.38
CA LYS A 323 10.03 -4.06 18.17
C LYS A 323 9.28 -4.36 19.48
N SER A 324 10.02 -4.58 20.57
CA SER A 324 9.49 -4.92 21.89
C SER A 324 9.42 -3.72 22.86
N ALA A 325 9.61 -2.48 22.38
CA ALA A 325 9.62 -1.30 23.22
C ALA A 325 8.25 -1.02 23.88
N ASP A 326 8.25 -0.67 25.17
CA ASP A 326 7.03 -0.34 25.93
C ASP A 326 6.49 1.04 25.51
N LEU A 327 5.42 1.03 24.72
CA LEU A 327 4.74 2.23 24.21
C LEU A 327 3.90 2.96 25.27
N LYS A 328 3.70 2.37 26.47
CA LYS A 328 2.81 2.93 27.50
C LYS A 328 3.37 4.17 28.20
N LYS A 329 4.65 4.52 28.01
CA LYS A 329 5.32 5.60 28.74
C LYS A 329 5.85 6.76 27.88
N LYS A 330 5.83 6.66 26.55
CA LYS A 330 6.39 7.70 25.65
C LYS A 330 5.59 7.79 24.35
N SER A 331 5.22 9.00 23.94
CA SER A 331 4.67 9.26 22.61
C SER A 331 5.79 9.32 21.57
N LEU A 332 5.43 9.19 20.29
CA LEU A 332 6.39 9.23 19.18
C LEU A 332 7.14 10.57 19.15
N PHE A 333 6.45 11.64 19.59
CA PHE A 333 7.00 12.97 19.78
C PHE A 333 7.98 13.06 20.97
N ASP A 334 7.75 12.32 22.05
CA ASP A 334 8.68 12.28 23.20
C ASP A 334 10.01 11.61 22.82
N PHE A 335 9.96 10.57 21.97
CA PHE A 335 11.17 9.97 21.41
C PHE A 335 11.97 10.96 20.54
N TYR A 336 11.31 11.83 19.77
CA TYR A 336 12.01 12.87 19.00
C TYR A 336 12.65 13.96 19.88
N LYS A 337 12.14 14.20 21.09
CA LYS A 337 12.68 15.21 22.02
C LYS A 337 13.86 14.74 22.86
N GLU A 338 13.98 13.44 23.10
CA GLU A 338 15.07 12.87 23.92
C GLU A 338 16.39 12.70 23.15
N ILE A 339 16.41 13.05 21.87
CA ILE A 339 17.59 12.96 21.02
C ILE A 339 18.50 14.16 21.31
N PRO A 340 19.78 13.95 21.67
CA PRO A 340 20.74 15.04 21.78
C PRO A 340 20.81 15.88 20.50
N GLU A 341 20.73 17.21 20.62
CA GLU A 341 20.99 18.11 19.48
C GLU A 341 22.40 17.82 18.94
N GLY A 342 22.48 17.32 17.70
CA GLY A 342 23.73 16.96 17.03
C GLY A 342 23.99 15.45 16.89
N SER A 343 23.22 14.56 17.54
CA SER A 343 23.25 13.13 17.18
C SER A 343 22.31 12.90 16.01
N ALA A 344 22.87 12.72 14.81
CA ALA A 344 22.14 12.25 13.63
C ALA A 344 21.84 10.74 13.75
N ASP A 345 21.28 10.33 14.89
CA ASP A 345 21.03 8.93 15.18
C ASP A 345 19.80 8.47 14.39
N THR A 346 20.08 7.77 13.30
CA THR A 346 19.16 7.26 12.27
C THR A 346 18.22 6.16 12.80
N GLU A 347 18.36 5.82 14.08
CA GLU A 347 17.66 4.80 14.83
C GLU A 347 16.16 5.06 15.11
N LEU A 348 15.69 6.27 14.81
CA LEU A 348 14.29 6.73 14.92
C LEU A 348 13.29 5.88 14.11
N GLY A 349 13.66 5.47 12.89
CA GLY A 349 12.79 4.68 12.02
C GLY A 349 12.41 3.32 12.62
N LEU A 350 13.22 2.80 13.55
CA LEU A 350 12.98 1.49 14.16
C LEU A 350 11.92 1.53 15.26
N TYR A 351 11.76 2.67 15.94
CA TYR A 351 10.68 2.88 16.91
C TYR A 351 9.30 2.95 16.24
N TYR A 352 9.24 3.37 14.96
CA TYR A 352 7.99 3.35 14.19
C TYR A 352 7.43 1.93 13.98
N LEU A 353 8.26 0.89 14.01
CA LEU A 353 7.78 -0.50 13.88
C LEU A 353 6.82 -0.88 15.00
N SER A 354 7.08 -0.42 16.21
CA SER A 354 6.26 -0.71 17.39
C SER A 354 4.93 0.03 17.31
N TYR A 355 4.94 1.31 16.95
CA TYR A 355 3.72 2.08 16.70
C TYR A 355 2.90 1.52 15.55
N LEU A 356 3.55 1.10 14.46
CA LEU A 356 2.88 0.48 13.32
C LEU A 356 2.24 -0.85 13.72
N SER A 357 2.92 -1.66 14.55
CA SER A 357 2.36 -2.90 15.08
C SER A 357 1.10 -2.65 15.90
N GLU A 358 1.13 -1.70 16.84
CA GLU A 358 -0.04 -1.33 17.65
C GLU A 358 -1.18 -0.78 16.78
N ALA A 359 -0.86 0.07 15.80
CA ALA A 359 -1.84 0.61 14.87
C ALA A 359 -2.50 -0.48 14.01
N CYS A 360 -1.73 -1.48 13.56
CA CYS A 360 -2.25 -2.63 12.82
C CYS A 360 -3.15 -3.51 13.69
N GLU A 361 -2.75 -3.79 14.94
CA GLU A 361 -3.54 -4.60 15.89
C GLU A 361 -4.91 -3.95 16.18
N LYS A 362 -4.93 -2.62 16.40
CA LYS A 362 -6.18 -1.86 16.63
C LYS A 362 -7.22 -1.97 15.52
N VAL A 363 -6.77 -2.24 14.28
CA VAL A 363 -7.66 -2.35 13.12
C VAL A 363 -7.78 -3.79 12.60
N GLY A 364 -7.27 -4.77 13.37
CA GLY A 364 -7.36 -6.19 13.02
C GLY A 364 -6.51 -6.58 11.81
N VAL A 365 -5.38 -5.91 11.58
CA VAL A 365 -4.39 -6.25 10.55
C VAL A 365 -3.21 -6.95 11.20
N LYS A 366 -2.84 -8.13 10.70
CA LYS A 366 -1.64 -8.83 11.19
C LYS A 366 -0.41 -8.19 10.55
N PHE A 367 0.58 -7.85 11.37
CA PHE A 367 1.84 -7.27 10.94
C PHE A 367 3.05 -8.09 11.43
N GLU A 368 3.98 -8.36 10.53
CA GLU A 368 5.23 -9.05 10.82
C GLU A 368 6.41 -8.30 10.19
N SER A 369 7.49 -8.12 10.95
CA SER A 369 8.77 -7.61 10.46
C SER A 369 9.87 -8.66 10.62
N LEU A 370 10.76 -8.75 9.63
CA LEU A 370 11.90 -9.68 9.60
C LEU A 370 13.12 -9.01 8.96
N VAL A 371 14.29 -9.22 9.55
CA VAL A 371 15.59 -8.79 9.00
C VAL A 371 16.42 -10.01 8.61
N SER A 372 16.88 -10.06 7.37
CA SER A 372 17.69 -11.15 6.82
C SER A 372 18.82 -10.62 5.95
N GLN A 373 19.72 -11.49 5.47
CA GLN A 373 20.85 -11.09 4.62
C GLN A 373 21.00 -12.05 3.44
N ILE A 374 21.25 -11.51 2.25
CA ILE A 374 21.77 -12.28 1.12
C ILE A 374 23.29 -12.33 1.25
N LYS A 375 23.81 -13.45 1.76
CA LYS A 375 25.25 -13.64 2.01
C LYS A 375 26.14 -13.51 0.77
N SER A 376 25.62 -13.83 -0.43
CA SER A 376 26.41 -13.76 -1.66
C SER A 376 26.64 -12.32 -2.16
N SER A 377 25.90 -11.35 -1.65
CA SER A 377 25.95 -9.95 -2.11
C SER A 377 25.97 -8.95 -0.95
N ASP A 378 26.23 -9.41 0.28
CA ASP A 378 26.22 -8.62 1.52
C ASP A 378 25.02 -7.65 1.59
N THR A 379 23.86 -8.15 1.18
CA THR A 379 22.63 -7.34 1.08
C THR A 379 21.75 -7.61 2.28
N THR A 380 21.62 -6.63 3.16
CA THR A 380 20.63 -6.61 4.24
C THR A 380 19.25 -6.42 3.65
N ILE A 381 18.31 -7.24 4.11
CA ILE A 381 16.91 -7.26 3.70
C ILE A 381 16.05 -6.99 4.92
N ILE A 382 15.24 -5.92 4.87
CA ILE A 382 14.16 -5.69 5.83
C ILE A 382 12.85 -6.02 5.13
N THR A 383 12.08 -6.96 5.68
CA THR A 383 10.79 -7.38 5.17
C THR A 383 9.68 -7.01 6.15
N LEU A 384 8.70 -6.27 5.67
CA LEU A 384 7.45 -5.94 6.35
C LEU A 384 6.31 -6.71 5.67
N SER A 385 5.58 -7.53 6.42
CA SER A 385 4.43 -8.30 5.93
C SER A 385 3.15 -7.86 6.62
N PHE A 386 2.16 -7.48 5.81
CA PHE A 386 0.82 -7.11 6.23
C PHE A 386 -0.17 -8.13 5.70
N TYR A 387 -1.06 -8.60 6.56
CA TYR A 387 -2.19 -9.45 6.19
C TYR A 387 -3.46 -8.64 6.47
N LEU A 388 -3.99 -8.04 5.40
CA LEU A 388 -4.99 -6.97 5.43
C LEU A 388 -6.43 -7.49 5.57
#